data_AF-C5KBI8-F1
#
_entry.id   AF-C5KBI8-F1
#
_cell.length_a   1.000
_cell.length_b   1.000
_cell.length_c   1.000
_cell.angle_alpha   90.00
_cell.angle_beta   90.00
_cell.angle_gamma   90.00
#
_symmetry.space_group_name_H-M   'P 1'
#
loop_
_entity.id
_entity.type
_entity.pdbx_description
1 polymer ?
#
loop_
_entity_poly.entity_id
_entity_poly.type
_entity_poly.pdbx_seq_one_letter_code
_entity_poly.pdbx_strand_id
1 'polypeptide(L)' 'VNNNNLQYYGEVHIGDPPQRFLAIYDTGSEKLWVPGERCHGEACIHHHKFHPVKSQSFQQSIGGERRMTYGTGEVCR' A
#
# COMPACT_ATOMS: atom_id res chain seq x y z
N VAL A 1 -5.05 15.07 -0.41
CA VAL A 1 -3.95 15.96 0.03
C VAL A 1 -3.01 16.18 -1.14
N ASN A 2 -2.43 17.36 -1.31
CA ASN A 2 -1.46 17.65 -2.36
C ASN A 2 -0.11 17.95 -1.69
N ASN A 3 0.96 17.31 -2.14
CA ASN A 3 2.33 17.57 -1.69
C ASN A 3 3.15 18.15 -2.86
N ASN A 4 3.44 19.45 -2.78
CA ASN A 4 4.25 20.20 -3.74
C ASN A 4 3.80 20.10 -5.22
N ASN A 5 2.51 19.84 -5.49
CA ASN A 5 1.97 19.55 -6.84
C ASN A 5 2.60 18.33 -7.53
N LEU A 6 3.35 17.50 -6.79
CA LEU A 6 4.03 16.31 -7.32
C LEU A 6 3.32 15.02 -6.91
N GLN A 7 2.64 15.02 -5.77
CA GLN A 7 1.94 13.84 -5.25
C GLN A 7 0.53 14.22 -4.83
N TYR A 8 -0.45 13.57 -5.44
CA TYR A 8 -1.87 13.71 -5.10
C TYR A 8 -2.30 12.47 -4.34
N TYR A 9 -2.76 12.70 -3.11
CA TYR A 9 -3.21 11.66 -2.22
C TYR A 9 -4.73 11.64 -2.14
N GLY A 10 -5.30 10.44 -2.21
CA GLY A 10 -6.70 10.20 -1.94
C GLY A 10 -6.90 9.07 -0.95
N GLU A 11 -8.07 9.10 -0.32
CA GLU A 11 -8.47 8.05 0.62
C GLU A 11 -8.98 6.83 -0.15
N VAL A 12 -8.48 5.66 0.23
CA VAL A 12 -8.94 4.37 -0.30
C VAL A 12 -9.27 3.43 0.85
N HIS A 13 -10.21 2.53 0.60
CA HIS A 13 -10.69 1.57 1.57
C HIS A 13 -10.45 0.16 1.02
N ILE A 14 -9.77 -0.68 1.79
CA ILE A 14 -9.39 -2.04 1.37
C ILE A 14 -9.92 -3.06 2.38
N GLY A 15 -10.50 -4.14 1.86
CA GLY A 15 -11.06 -5.21 2.68
C GLY A 15 -12.50 -4.94 3.15
N ASP A 16 -13.04 -5.90 3.88
CA ASP A 16 -14.39 -5.85 4.47
C ASP A 16 -14.36 -6.48 5.87
N PRO A 17 -14.61 -5.74 6.98
CA PRO A 17 -14.92 -4.32 7.02
C PRO A 17 -13.78 -3.42 6.47
N PRO A 18 -14.10 -2.24 5.93
CA PRO A 18 -13.13 -1.32 5.32
C PRO A 18 -11.95 -0.94 6.22
N GLN A 19 -10.71 -1.14 5.74
CA GLN A 19 -9.50 -0.58 6.33
C GLN A 19 -9.03 0.63 5.50
N ARG A 20 -8.88 1.79 6.15
CA ARG A 20 -8.63 3.07 5.48
C ARG A 20 -7.14 3.33 5.23
N PHE A 21 -6.80 3.76 4.02
CA PHE A 21 -5.44 4.17 3.64
C PHE A 21 -5.46 5.50 2.92
N LEU A 22 -4.38 6.26 3.07
CA LEU A 22 -4.10 7.42 2.24
C LEU A 22 -3.09 6.99 1.18
N ALA A 23 -3.53 6.91 -0.08
CA ALA A 23 -2.72 6.40 -1.20
C ALA A 23 -2.33 7.55 -2.14
N ILE A 24 -1.13 7.46 -2.72
CA ILE A 24 -0.71 8.32 -3.82
C ILE A 24 -1.32 7.78 -5.11
N TYR A 25 -1.96 8.63 -5.91
CA TYR A 25 -2.39 8.28 -7.25
C TYR A 25 -1.23 8.46 -8.23
N ASP A 26 -0.63 7.35 -8.63
CA ASP A 26 0.51 7.30 -9.54
C ASP A 26 0.09 6.69 -10.88
N THR A 27 -0.03 7.51 -11.92
CA THR A 27 -0.34 7.05 -13.28
C THR A 27 0.89 6.50 -14.02
N GLY A 28 2.09 6.64 -13.43
CA GLY A 28 3.35 6.14 -13.97
C GLY A 28 3.64 4.68 -13.59
N SER A 29 2.77 4.04 -12.81
CA SER A 29 2.89 2.63 -12.42
C SER A 29 1.55 1.90 -12.48
N GLU A 30 1.58 0.57 -12.44
CA GLU A 30 0.42 -0.30 -12.64
C GLU A 30 -0.05 -1.03 -11.36
N LYS A 31 0.65 -0.85 -10.23
CA LYS A 31 0.45 -1.66 -9.02
C LYS A 31 -0.06 -0.82 -7.86
N LEU A 32 -1.11 -1.30 -7.20
CA LEU A 32 -1.50 -0.86 -5.87
C LEU A 32 -0.77 -1.72 -4.83
N TRP A 33 -0.04 -1.07 -3.92
CA TRP A 33 0.54 -1.72 -2.76
C TRP A 33 0.28 -0.88 -1.50
N VAL A 34 0.08 -1.56 -0.38
CA VAL A 34 -0.05 -0.95 0.94
C VAL A 34 0.83 -1.71 1.94
N PRO A 35 1.33 -1.06 3.01
CA PRO A 35 2.04 -1.76 4.07
C PRO A 35 1.20 -2.89 4.65
N GLY A 36 1.76 -4.10 4.74
CA GLY A 36 1.13 -5.20 5.46
C GLY A 36 1.45 -5.16 6.95
N GLU A 37 0.65 -5.86 7.77
CA GLU A 37 0.86 -6.03 9.21
C GLU A 37 2.29 -6.46 9.58
N ARG A 38 2.94 -7.26 8.73
CA ARG A 38 4.32 -7.76 8.92
C ARG A 38 5.42 -6.81 8.45
N CYS A 39 5.08 -5.60 7.98
CA CYS A 39 6.10 -4.62 7.63
C CYS A 39 6.59 -3.88 8.89
N HIS A 40 7.88 -4.02 9.18
CA HIS A 40 8.52 -3.45 10.37
C HIS A 40 9.59 -2.40 10.06
N GLY A 41 9.90 -2.14 8.78
CA GLY A 41 10.84 -1.09 8.40
C GLY A 41 10.31 0.31 8.69
N GLU A 42 11.21 1.29 8.78
CA GLU A 42 10.92 2.71 9.01
C GLU A 42 9.76 3.24 8.14
N ALA A 43 9.76 2.87 6.86
CA ALA A 43 8.74 3.26 5.90
C ALA A 43 7.31 2.86 6.30
N CYS A 44 7.13 1.86 7.17
CA CYS A 44 5.83 1.36 7.59
C CYS A 44 5.41 1.80 9.00
N ILE A 45 6.28 2.43 9.78
CA ILE A 45 5.99 2.80 11.18
C ILE A 45 4.89 3.87 11.25
N HIS A 46 4.93 4.83 10.32
CA HIS A 46 4.00 5.96 10.29
C HIS A 46 2.81 5.77 9.35
N HIS A 47 2.67 4.60 8.72
CA HIS A 47 1.58 4.32 7.78
C HIS A 47 0.61 3.29 8.35
N HIS A 48 -0.67 3.43 7.99
CA HIS A 48 -1.65 2.38 8.24
C HIS A 48 -1.21 1.08 7.57
N LYS A 49 -1.44 -0.03 8.26
CA LYS A 49 -1.10 -1.37 7.79
C LYS A 49 -2.37 -2.15 7.51
N PHE A 50 -2.35 -2.92 6.43
CA PHE A 50 -3.38 -3.88 6.15
C PHE A 50 -3.24 -5.09 7.07
N HIS A 51 -4.31 -5.37 7.81
CA HIS A 51 -4.46 -6.53 8.69
C HIS A 51 -5.37 -7.56 8.01
N PRO A 52 -4.82 -8.61 7.37
CA PRO A 52 -5.62 -9.60 6.66
C PRO A 52 -6.65 -10.28 7.55
N VAL A 53 -6.27 -10.54 8.81
CA VAL A 53 -7.14 -11.19 9.82
C VAL A 53 -8.37 -10.38 10.20
N LYS A 54 -8.38 -9.07 9.93
CA LYS A 54 -9.51 -8.16 10.19
C LYS A 54 -10.43 -7.99 8.97
N SER A 55 -10.11 -8.63 7.84
CA SER A 55 -10.89 -8.52 6.60
C SER A 55 -11.49 -9.88 6.24
N GLN A 56 -12.82 -9.99 6.31
CA GLN A 56 -13.62 -11.13 5.89
C GLN A 56 -13.56 -11.40 4.39
N SER A 57 -13.35 -10.37 3.57
CA SER A 57 -13.19 -10.49 2.11
C SER A 57 -11.75 -10.81 1.67
N PHE A 58 -10.79 -10.92 2.59
CA PHE A 58 -9.41 -11.17 2.22
C PHE A 58 -9.22 -12.61 1.74
N GLN A 59 -8.59 -12.74 0.57
CA GLN A 59 -8.14 -14.02 0.04
C GLN A 59 -6.65 -13.94 -0.25
N GLN A 60 -5.89 -14.86 0.36
CA GLN A 60 -4.44 -14.94 0.18
C GLN A 60 -4.14 -15.37 -1.27
N SER A 61 -3.44 -14.54 -2.03
CA SER A 61 -2.88 -14.95 -3.32
C SER A 61 -1.66 -15.86 -3.11
N ILE A 62 -1.61 -16.97 -3.86
CA ILE A 62 -0.43 -17.84 -3.94
C ILE A 62 0.52 -17.21 -4.96
N GLY A 63 1.23 -16.19 -4.53
CA GLY A 63 2.13 -15.42 -5.39
C GLY A 63 1.99 -13.93 -5.19
N GLY A 64 3.10 -13.24 -5.41
CA GLY A 64 3.24 -11.80 -5.33
C GLY A 64 4.67 -11.43 -5.64
N GLU A 65 4.86 -10.29 -6.28
CA GLU A 65 6.18 -9.82 -6.62
C GLU A 65 6.99 -9.51 -5.34
N ARG A 66 8.22 -10.02 -5.26
CA ARG A 66 9.09 -9.78 -4.09
C ARG A 66 9.80 -8.44 -4.14
N ARG A 67 9.86 -7.84 -5.32
CA ARG A 67 10.59 -6.61 -5.60
C ARG A 67 9.88 -5.83 -6.70
N MET A 68 9.54 -4.58 -6.39
CA MET A 68 9.01 -3.60 -7.33
C MET A 68 10.04 -2.49 -7.50
N THR A 69 10.36 -2.13 -8.73
CA THR A 69 11.35 -1.08 -9.03
C THR A 69 10.64 0.12 -9.63
N TYR A 70 10.96 1.30 -9.10
CA TYR A 70 10.53 2.60 -9.56
C TYR A 70 11.77 3.41 -9.98
N GLY A 71 11.58 4.51 -10.71
CA GLY A 71 12.70 5.34 -11.16
C GLY A 71 13.62 5.85 -10.02
N THR A 72 13.10 5.93 -8.79
CA THR A 72 13.82 6.42 -7.60
C THR A 72 14.32 5.32 -6.67
N GLY A 73 14.06 4.05 -6.94
CA GLY A 73 14.48 2.96 -6.06
C GLY A 73 13.60 1.73 -6.14
N GLU A 74 13.61 0.91 -5.09
CA GLU A 74 12.87 -0.34 -5.04
C GLU A 74 12.10 -0.51 -3.72
N VAL A 75 10.98 -1.23 -3.81
CA VAL A 75 10.21 -1.71 -2.67
C VAL A 75 10.34 -3.23 -2.65
N CYS A 76 10.86 -3.77 -1.54
CA CYS A 76 11.00 -5.21 -1.34
C CYS A 76 10.04 -5.70 -0.26
N ARG A 77 9.53 -6.92 -0.45
CA ARG A 77 8.65 -7.63 0.51
C ARG A 77 9.46 -8.53 1.44
#